data_AF-A0A2A4VD19-F1
#
_entry.id   AF-A0A2A4VD19-F1
#
_cell.length_a   1.000
_cell.length_b   1.000
_cell.length_c   1.000
_cell.angle_alpha   90.00
_cell.angle_beta   90.00
_cell.angle_gamma   90.00
#
_symmetry.space_group_name_H-M   'P 1'
#
loop_
_entity.id
_entity.type
_entity.pdbx_description
1 polymer ?
#
loop_
_entity_poly.entity_id
_entity_poly.type
_entity_poly.pdbx_seq_one_letter_code
_entity_poly.pdbx_strand_id
1 'polypeptide(L)'
;MFTHITNLAHLRSITQALGFFLFYTVLLVGLSTFLGHYMGVLGMVDGTVGTFFEGSHWHTLIGTGWTLIISSMILSGKKLTNDLMAVIVSLVGVYLSYKVDIVLGMVVVSYLTTLEKGK
;
A
#
# COMPACT_ATOMS: atom_id res chain seq x y z
N MET A 1 -15.99 5.47 -9.23
CA MET A 1 -14.61 5.58 -8.72
C MET A 1 -14.50 4.99 -7.32
N PHE A 2 -15.27 5.47 -6.34
CA PHE A 2 -15.18 5.06 -4.92
C PHE A 2 -16.19 3.99 -4.48
N THR A 3 -16.56 3.07 -5.37
CA THR A 3 -17.45 1.96 -5.02
C THR A 3 -16.61 0.75 -4.59
N HIS A 4 -17.08 -0.01 -3.58
CA HIS A 4 -16.40 -1.23 -3.10
C HIS A 4 -14.96 -1.01 -2.59
N ILE A 5 -14.65 0.14 -2.01
CA ILE A 5 -13.30 0.51 -1.55
C ILE A 5 -12.78 -0.44 -0.45
N THR A 6 -13.69 -0.91 0.41
CA THR A 6 -13.43 -1.85 1.50
C THR A 6 -13.56 -3.32 1.10
N ASN A 7 -14.19 -3.61 -0.05
CA ASN A 7 -14.30 -4.98 -0.55
C ASN A 7 -13.09 -5.30 -1.44
N LEU A 8 -12.11 -5.94 -0.82
CA LEU A 8 -10.81 -6.28 -1.42
C LEU A 8 -10.90 -7.47 -2.39
N ALA A 9 -12.00 -8.23 -2.37
CA ALA A 9 -12.23 -9.38 -3.23
C ALA A 9 -12.93 -9.03 -4.56
N HIS A 10 -13.37 -7.77 -4.72
CA HIS A 10 -14.13 -7.33 -5.89
C HIS A 10 -13.22 -7.14 -7.11
N LEU A 11 -13.72 -7.52 -8.29
CA LEU A 11 -13.06 -7.21 -9.56
C LEU A 11 -13.29 -5.75 -9.91
N ARG A 12 -12.21 -5.00 -10.03
CA ARG A 12 -12.29 -3.56 -10.29
C ARG A 12 -11.94 -3.24 -11.73
N SER A 13 -12.69 -2.33 -12.32
CA SER A 13 -12.28 -1.67 -13.56
C SER A 13 -11.12 -0.70 -13.28
N ILE A 14 -10.41 -0.29 -14.33
CA ILE A 14 -9.26 0.64 -14.23
C ILE A 14 -9.64 1.91 -13.45
N THR A 15 -10.83 2.46 -13.67
CA THR A 15 -11.33 3.65 -12.96
C THR A 15 -11.60 3.40 -11.47
N GLN A 16 -11.94 2.17 -11.07
CA GLN A 16 -12.12 1.79 -9.68
C GLN A 16 -10.78 1.46 -8.99
N ALA A 17 -9.81 0.91 -9.73
CA ALA A 17 -8.45 0.70 -9.25
C ALA A 17 -7.74 2.03 -8.93
N LEU A 18 -7.93 3.05 -9.77
CA LEU A 18 -7.46 4.41 -9.49
C LEU A 18 -8.10 5.01 -8.23
N GLY A 19 -9.40 4.79 -8.01
CA GLY A 19 -10.09 5.22 -6.80
C GLY A 19 -9.56 4.54 -5.53
N PHE A 20 -9.26 3.24 -5.61
CA PHE A 20 -8.61 2.50 -4.54
C PHE A 20 -7.20 3.02 -4.26
N PHE A 21 -6.39 3.21 -5.31
CA PHE A 21 -5.06 3.78 -5.20
C PHE A 21 -5.09 5.13 -4.48
N LEU A 22 -5.92 6.08 -4.93
CA LEU A 22 -6.02 7.40 -4.31
C LEU A 22 -6.47 7.31 -2.85
N PHE A 23 -7.49 6.51 -2.55
CA PHE A 23 -7.99 6.37 -1.19
C PHE A 23 -6.93 5.79 -0.24
N TYR A 24 -6.30 4.69 -0.61
CA TYR A 24 -5.32 4.02 0.25
C TYR A 24 -3.99 4.79 0.33
N THR A 25 -3.62 5.55 -0.69
CA THR A 25 -2.46 6.45 -0.63
C THR A 25 -2.72 7.62 0.32
N VAL A 26 -3.89 8.26 0.27
CA VAL A 26 -4.25 9.32 1.23
C VAL A 26 -4.33 8.78 2.65
N LEU A 27 -4.92 7.59 2.83
CA LEU A 27 -5.02 6.93 4.13
C LEU A 27 -3.64 6.58 4.70
N LEU A 28 -2.74 6.06 3.86
CA LEU A 28 -1.33 5.81 4.16
C LEU A 28 -0.61 7.09 4.62
N VAL A 29 -0.73 8.19 3.87
CA VAL A 29 -0.11 9.47 4.23
C VAL A 29 -0.61 9.93 5.61
N GLY A 30 -1.92 9.86 5.83
CA GLY A 30 -2.55 10.25 7.10
C GLY A 30 -2.10 9.38 8.28
N LEU A 31 -2.16 8.05 8.13
CA LEU A 31 -1.74 7.11 9.18
C LEU A 31 -0.24 7.19 9.47
N SER A 32 0.60 7.34 8.44
CA SER A 32 2.06 7.40 8.62
C SER A 32 2.48 8.70 9.29
N THR A 33 1.83 9.82 8.95
CA THR A 33 2.05 11.11 9.65
C THR A 33 1.59 11.02 11.10
N PHE A 34 0.44 10.39 11.36
CA PHE A 34 -0.07 10.17 12.72
C PHE A 34 0.87 9.27 13.54
N LEU A 35 1.26 8.11 13.01
CA LEU A 35 2.19 7.18 13.65
C LEU A 35 3.54 7.84 13.92
N GLY A 36 4.08 8.53 12.92
CA GLY A 36 5.31 9.30 13.04
C GLY A 36 5.26 10.31 14.18
N HIS A 37 4.19 11.11 14.26
CA HIS A 37 4.00 12.07 15.33
C HIS A 37 4.02 11.43 16.72
N TYR A 38 3.26 10.34 16.93
CA TYR A 38 3.23 9.65 18.22
C TYR A 38 4.54 8.94 18.55
N MET A 39 5.22 8.36 17.56
CA MET A 39 6.54 7.75 17.78
C MET A 39 7.60 8.77 18.18
N GLY A 40 7.53 10.00 17.64
CA GLY A 40 8.37 11.12 18.07
C GLY A 40 8.03 11.62 19.47
N VAL A 41 6.74 11.75 19.81
CA VAL A 41 6.29 12.16 21.16
C VAL A 41 6.66 11.14 22.24
N LEU A 42 6.61 9.84 21.91
CA LEU A 42 6.97 8.75 22.82
C LEU A 42 8.48 8.51 22.94
N GLY A 43 9.31 9.31 22.26
CA GLY A 43 10.78 9.18 22.28
C GLY A 43 11.30 7.90 21.63
N MET A 44 10.49 7.20 20.84
CA MET A 44 10.93 6.02 20.08
C MET A 44 11.75 6.40 18.83
N VAL A 45 11.62 7.64 18.37
CA VAL A 45 12.36 8.20 17.24
C VAL A 45 12.96 9.53 17.67
N ASP A 46 14.29 9.63 17.65
CA ASP A 46 14.99 10.89 17.91
C ASP A 46 14.83 11.84 16.72
N GLY A 47 14.17 12.98 16.96
CA GLY A 47 14.09 14.11 16.02
C GLY A 47 12.71 14.39 15.43
N THR A 48 12.62 15.50 14.69
CA THR A 48 11.42 15.94 13.98
C THR A 48 11.08 14.90 12.92
N VAL A 49 9.95 14.21 13.09
CA VAL A 49 9.44 13.33 12.03
C VAL A 49 9.03 14.22 10.87
N GLY A 50 9.86 14.24 9.81
CA GLY A 50 9.63 15.03 8.61
C GLY A 50 8.29 14.71 7.95
N THR A 51 7.91 15.49 6.94
CA THR A 51 6.71 15.24 6.16
C THR A 51 6.78 13.88 5.44
N PHE A 52 5.63 13.23 5.24
CA PHE A 52 5.57 11.89 4.61
C PHE A 52 6.29 11.82 3.24
N PHE A 53 6.27 12.93 2.50
CA PHE A 53 6.93 13.08 1.20
C PHE A 53 8.41 13.48 1.28
N GLU A 54 8.93 13.84 2.46
CA GLU A 54 10.37 14.11 2.66
C GLU A 54 11.19 12.82 2.71
N GLY A 55 10.57 11.64 2.67
CA GLY A 55 11.27 10.38 2.44
C GLY A 55 12.23 9.98 3.57
N SER A 56 11.90 10.30 4.82
CA SER A 56 12.68 9.82 5.96
C SER A 56 12.68 8.29 6.01
N HIS A 57 13.77 7.69 6.50
CA HIS A 57 13.91 6.23 6.57
C HIS A 57 12.70 5.55 7.25
N TRP A 58 12.16 6.18 8.30
CA TRP A 58 10.98 5.70 9.03
C TRP A 58 9.70 5.73 8.20
N HIS A 59 9.48 6.77 7.38
CA HIS A 59 8.32 6.84 6.48
C HIS A 59 8.38 5.79 5.39
N THR A 60 9.56 5.56 4.81
CA THR A 60 9.78 4.49 3.83
C THR A 60 9.48 3.12 4.43
N LEU A 61 9.88 2.89 5.68
CA LEU A 61 9.68 1.62 6.38
C LEU A 61 8.20 1.39 6.72
N ILE A 62 7.52 2.40 7.26
CA ILE A 62 6.07 2.35 7.53
C ILE A 62 5.28 2.18 6.23
N GLY A 63 5.62 2.94 5.20
CA GLY A 63 4.92 2.88 3.91
C GLY A 63 5.14 1.56 3.17
N THR A 64 6.34 0.98 3.25
CA THR A 64 6.61 -0.38 2.74
C THR A 64 5.83 -1.43 3.53
N GLY A 65 5.74 -1.29 4.85
CA GLY A 65 4.90 -2.15 5.67
C GLY A 65 3.42 -2.08 5.25
N TRP A 66 2.94 -0.89 4.94
CA TRP A 66 1.58 -0.68 4.46
C TRP A 66 1.33 -1.31 3.08
N THR A 67 2.23 -1.12 2.11
CA THR A 67 2.11 -1.75 0.79
C THR A 67 2.11 -3.28 0.88
N LEU A 68 2.89 -3.84 1.80
CA LEU A 68 2.90 -5.27 2.10
C LEU A 68 1.56 -5.74 2.68
N ILE A 69 1.01 -5.02 3.66
CA ILE A 69 -0.30 -5.36 4.25
C ILE A 69 -1.39 -5.33 3.19
N ILE A 70 -1.48 -4.25 2.41
CA ILE A 70 -2.51 -4.10 1.39
C ILE A 70 -2.39 -5.14 0.28
N SER A 71 -1.17 -5.41 -0.20
CA SER A 71 -0.95 -6.44 -1.23
C SER A 71 -1.30 -7.84 -0.73
N SER A 72 -0.95 -8.18 0.51
CA SER A 72 -1.33 -9.44 1.15
C SER A 72 -2.84 -9.57 1.34
N MET A 73 -3.51 -8.49 1.76
CA MET A 73 -4.97 -8.45 1.88
C MET A 73 -5.68 -8.64 0.53
N ILE A 74 -5.14 -8.08 -0.56
CA ILE A 74 -5.68 -8.28 -1.92
C ILE A 74 -5.50 -9.73 -2.35
N LEU A 75 -4.29 -10.29 -2.18
CA LEU A 75 -4.00 -11.69 -2.53
C LEU A 75 -4.91 -12.66 -1.78
N SER A 76 -5.05 -12.48 -0.46
CA SER A 76 -5.90 -13.31 0.39
C SER A 76 -7.39 -13.14 0.05
N GLY A 77 -7.86 -11.90 -0.08
CA GLY A 77 -9.25 -11.60 -0.42
C GLY A 77 -9.68 -12.14 -1.78
N LYS A 78 -8.76 -12.17 -2.76
CA LYS A 78 -9.01 -12.70 -4.10
C LYS A 78 -8.64 -14.17 -4.27
N LYS A 79 -8.18 -14.85 -3.21
CA LYS A 79 -7.66 -16.23 -3.27
C LYS A 79 -6.56 -16.43 -4.33
N LEU A 80 -5.79 -15.37 -4.61
CA LEU A 80 -4.69 -15.35 -5.58
C LEU A 80 -3.36 -15.81 -4.96
N THR A 81 -3.37 -16.31 -3.74
CA THR A 81 -2.15 -16.80 -3.05
C THR A 81 -1.49 -17.99 -3.74
N ASN A 82 -2.25 -18.77 -4.51
CA ASN A 82 -1.72 -19.88 -5.32
C ASN A 82 -1.26 -19.45 -6.72
N ASP A 83 -1.53 -18.21 -7.14
CA ASP A 83 -1.05 -17.69 -8.42
C ASP A 83 0.34 -17.06 -8.22
N LEU A 84 1.37 -17.79 -8.67
CA LEU A 84 2.76 -17.37 -8.56
C LEU A 84 2.99 -15.98 -9.18
N MET A 85 2.27 -15.64 -10.27
CA MET A 85 2.42 -14.33 -10.91
C MET A 85 1.87 -13.21 -10.04
N ALA A 86 0.70 -13.41 -9.42
CA ALA A 86 0.13 -12.42 -8.50
C ALA A 86 1.03 -12.20 -7.28
N VAL A 87 1.62 -13.28 -6.75
CA VAL A 87 2.58 -13.20 -5.64
C VAL A 87 3.85 -12.44 -6.06
N ILE A 88 4.43 -12.73 -7.21
CA ILE A 88 5.60 -12.00 -7.72
C ILE A 88 5.29 -10.51 -7.90
N VAL A 89 4.15 -10.16 -8.49
CA VAL A 89 3.75 -8.75 -8.67
C VAL A 89 3.59 -8.04 -7.32
N SER A 90 3.07 -8.72 -6.28
CA SER A 90 3.02 -8.15 -4.93
C SER A 90 4.41 -7.87 -4.35
N LEU A 91 5.35 -8.81 -4.50
CA LEU A 91 6.74 -8.65 -4.05
C LEU A 91 7.46 -7.53 -4.79
N VAL A 92 7.22 -7.41 -6.11
CA VAL A 92 7.73 -6.30 -6.92
C VAL A 92 7.16 -4.97 -6.41
N GLY A 93 5.86 -4.89 -6.13
CA GLY A 93 5.23 -3.69 -5.57
C GLY A 93 5.86 -3.25 -4.24
N VAL A 94 6.10 -4.21 -3.33
CA VAL A 94 6.77 -3.95 -2.05
C VAL A 94 8.22 -3.54 -2.25
N TYR A 95 8.95 -4.20 -3.16
CA TYR A 95 10.34 -3.86 -3.46
C TYR A 95 10.49 -2.44 -4.01
N LEU A 96 9.62 -2.04 -4.96
CA LEU A 96 9.61 -0.68 -5.49
C LEU A 96 9.22 0.34 -4.42
N SER A 97 8.28 0.00 -3.52
CA SER A 97 7.92 0.85 -2.38
C SER A 97 9.11 1.15 -1.47
N TYR A 98 10.03 0.19 -1.30
CA TYR A 98 11.19 0.34 -0.44
C TYR A 98 12.36 1.05 -1.12
N LYS A 99 12.59 0.77 -2.41
CA LYS A 99 13.77 1.25 -3.13
C LYS A 99 13.58 2.55 -3.88
N VAL A 100 12.39 2.80 -4.41
CA VAL A 100 12.12 3.94 -5.28
C VAL A 100 11.21 4.91 -4.55
N ASP A 101 9.94 4.55 -4.39
CA ASP A 101 8.95 5.38 -3.74
C ASP A 101 7.66 4.59 -3.46
N ILE A 102 6.98 4.95 -2.37
CA ILE A 102 5.76 4.28 -1.91
C ILE A 102 4.61 4.46 -2.89
N VAL A 103 4.50 5.62 -3.54
CA VAL A 103 3.47 5.90 -4.54
C VAL A 103 3.62 4.94 -5.72
N LEU A 104 4.86 4.71 -6.17
CA LEU A 104 5.15 3.79 -7.27
C LEU A 104 4.81 2.33 -6.89
N GLY A 105 5.17 1.91 -5.67
CA GLY A 105 4.76 0.62 -5.13
C GLY A 105 3.24 0.45 -5.08
N MET A 106 2.52 1.48 -4.62
CA MET A 106 1.05 1.49 -4.54
C MET A 106 0.37 1.42 -5.91
N VAL A 107 0.97 1.96 -6.97
CA VAL A 107 0.46 1.80 -8.35
C VAL A 107 0.48 0.33 -8.75
N VAL A 108 1.61 -0.37 -8.52
CA VAL A 108 1.74 -1.79 -8.82
C VAL A 108 0.75 -2.64 -8.00
N VAL A 109 0.59 -2.32 -6.71
CA VAL A 109 -0.38 -3.01 -5.85
C VAL A 109 -1.82 -2.73 -6.28
N SER A 110 -2.13 -1.53 -6.76
CA SER A 110 -3.47 -1.21 -7.28
C SER A 110 -3.81 -2.00 -8.53
N TYR A 111 -2.82 -2.34 -9.37
CA TYR A 111 -3.01 -3.21 -10.53
C TYR A 111 -3.40 -4.65 -10.12
N LEU A 112 -2.93 -5.16 -8.98
CA LEU A 112 -3.40 -6.45 -8.45
C LEU A 112 -4.93 -6.47 -8.23
N THR A 113 -5.54 -5.31 -7.99
CA THR A 113 -6.99 -5.22 -7.82
C THR A 113 -7.76 -5.40 -9.14
N THR A 114 -7.12 -5.22 -10.29
CA THR A 114 -7.72 -5.47 -11.62
C THR A 114 -7.58 -6.92 -12.09
N LEU A 115 -6.67 -7.71 -11.51
CA LEU A 115 -6.47 -9.12 -11.88
C LEU A 115 -7.71 -9.96 -11.56
N GLU A 116 -8.05 -10.92 -12.42
CA GLU A 116 -9.18 -11.82 -12.19
C GLU A 116 -9.03 -12.62 -10.90
N LYS A 117 -10.16 -12.97 -10.27
CA LYS A 117 -10.15 -13.78 -9.05
C LYS A 117 -9.58 -15.16 -9.39
N GLY A 118 -8.57 -15.61 -8.63
CA GLY A 118 -8.05 -16.96 -8.77
C GLY A 118 -9.17 -17.98 -8.54
N LYS A 119 -9.28 -18.98 -9.42
CA LYS A 119 -10.23 -20.08 -9.26
C LYS A 119 -9.88 -20.93 -8.04
#